data_AF-A0A7J4BED9-F1
#
_entry.id   AF-A0A7J4BED9-F1
#
_cell.length_a   1.000
_cell.length_b   1.000
_cell.length_c   1.000
_cell.angle_alpha   90.00
_cell.angle_beta   90.00
_cell.angle_gamma   90.00
#
_symmetry.space_group_name_H-M   'P 1'
#
loop_
_entity.id
_entity.type
_entity.pdbx_description
1 polymer ?
#
loop_
_entity_poly.entity_id
_entity_poly.type
_entity_poly.pdbx_seq_one_letter_code
_entity_poly.pdbx_strand_id
1 'polypeptide(L)'
;MKEILIVIAAIIIVLGLTQSSWSGSQSNINFFSCGADSDCVLVDASCCPCSMGGETIAINANYKIAWQKRLGNCSRVMCPAWYRCAEYVARCVDGKCKAVLLGSSIK
;
A
#
# COMPACT_ATOMS: atom_id res chain seq x y z
N MET A 1 8.70 -38.19 41.75
CA MET A 1 9.24 -38.08 40.37
C MET A 1 8.15 -38.14 39.30
N LYS A 2 7.18 -39.05 39.39
CA LYS A 2 6.06 -39.16 38.42
C LYS A 2 5.14 -37.93 38.40
N GLU A 3 4.85 -37.35 39.56
CA GLU A 3 4.02 -36.13 39.68
C GLU A 3 4.64 -34.90 38.99
N ILE A 4 5.97 -34.80 38.96
CA ILE A 4 6.68 -33.68 38.33
C ILE A 4 6.56 -33.76 36.80
N LEU A 5 6.58 -34.97 36.24
CA LEU A 5 6.43 -35.20 34.80
C LEU A 5 5.04 -34.79 34.28
N ILE A 6 3.99 -34.97 35.09
CA ILE A 6 2.60 -34.61 34.72
C ILE A 6 2.45 -33.08 34.65
N VAL A 7 3.05 -32.35 35.59
CA VAL A 7 3.00 -30.88 35.62
C VAL A 7 3.74 -30.28 34.42
N ILE A 8 4.90 -30.82 34.07
CA ILE A 8 5.68 -30.35 32.91
C ILE A 8 4.90 -30.59 31.60
N ALA A 9 4.26 -31.75 31.44
CA ALA A 9 3.44 -32.05 30.27
C ALA A 9 2.25 -31.09 30.13
N ALA A 10 1.59 -30.73 31.23
CA ALA A 10 0.46 -29.80 31.22
C ALA A 10 0.89 -28.36 30.81
N ILE A 11 2.06 -27.90 31.28
CA ILE A 11 2.57 -26.56 30.95
C ILE A 11 2.91 -26.42 29.45
N ILE A 12 3.48 -27.47 28.84
CA ILE A 12 3.79 -27.48 27.40
C ILE A 12 2.51 -27.40 26.56
N ILE A 13 1.44 -28.08 26.97
CA ILE A 13 0.13 -28.05 26.29
C ILE A 13 -0.49 -26.65 26.36
N VAL A 14 -0.43 -25.99 27.52
CA VAL A 14 -0.97 -24.63 27.69
C VAL A 14 -0.18 -23.61 26.89
N LEU A 15 1.16 -23.70 26.86
CA LEU A 15 2.00 -22.80 26.09
C LEU A 15 1.85 -23.00 24.57
N GLY A 16 1.64 -24.24 24.11
CA GLY A 16 1.43 -24.55 22.69
C GLY A 16 0.14 -23.99 22.10
N LEU A 17 -0.92 -23.83 22.90
CA LEU A 17 -2.21 -23.30 22.45
C LEU A 17 -2.24 -21.77 22.29
N THR A 18 -1.24 -21.04 22.81
CA THR A 18 -1.20 -19.57 22.78
C THR A 18 -0.49 -18.96 21.57
N GLN A 19 0.11 -19.78 20.69
CA GLN A 19 0.86 -19.27 19.51
C GLN A 19 0.02 -19.14 18.23
N SER A 20 -1.30 -19.28 18.30
CA SER A 20 -2.18 -19.27 17.12
C SER A 20 -2.52 -17.86 16.57
N SER A 21 -1.83 -16.79 16.98
CA SER A 21 -2.16 -15.44 16.50
C SER A 21 -0.95 -14.54 16.27
N TRP A 22 0.05 -15.05 15.56
CA TRP A 22 0.84 -14.21 14.67
C TRP A 22 0.83 -14.78 13.27
N SER A 23 -0.36 -14.76 12.68
CA SER A 23 -0.49 -14.61 11.23
C SER A 23 0.05 -13.24 10.87
N GLY A 24 1.37 -13.13 10.72
CA GLY A 24 1.95 -12.14 9.82
C GLY A 24 1.38 -12.44 8.44
N SER A 25 0.20 -11.90 8.17
CA SER A 25 -0.50 -12.04 6.89
C SER A 25 0.43 -11.47 5.84
N GLN A 26 1.06 -12.36 5.08
CA GLN A 26 1.80 -12.02 3.87
C GLN A 26 0.76 -11.69 2.79
N SER A 27 0.06 -10.56 2.99
CA SER A 27 -0.97 -10.07 2.10
C SER A 27 -0.30 -9.62 0.81
N ASN A 28 -0.72 -10.19 -0.31
CA ASN A 28 -0.45 -9.63 -1.62
C ASN A 28 -1.01 -8.18 -1.64
N ILE A 29 -0.15 -7.17 -1.45
CA ILE A 29 -0.59 -5.78 -1.36
C ILE A 29 -1.01 -5.34 -2.76
N ASN A 30 -2.33 -5.21 -2.96
CA ASN A 30 -2.87 -4.64 -4.18
C ASN A 30 -3.00 -3.12 -4.01
N PHE A 31 -1.96 -2.39 -4.43
CA PHE A 31 -1.94 -0.93 -4.37
C PHE A 31 -3.07 -0.25 -5.14
N PHE A 32 -3.69 -0.93 -6.10
CA PHE A 32 -4.63 -0.29 -7.02
C PHE A 32 -6.08 -0.65 -6.73
N SER A 33 -6.40 -1.58 -5.83
CA SER A 33 -7.80 -1.97 -5.58
C SER A 33 -8.59 -0.86 -4.88
N CYS A 34 -9.87 -0.69 -5.22
CA CYS A 34 -10.79 0.23 -4.55
C CYS A 34 -12.23 -0.26 -4.62
N GLY A 35 -13.06 0.21 -3.67
CA GLY A 35 -14.52 0.07 -3.72
C GLY A 35 -15.22 1.39 -4.06
N ALA A 36 -14.61 2.53 -3.72
CA ALA A 36 -15.13 3.87 -4.00
C ALA A 36 -14.02 4.88 -4.34
N ASP A 37 -14.39 6.01 -4.93
CA ASP A 37 -13.45 7.10 -5.24
C ASP A 37 -12.69 7.60 -4.01
N SER A 38 -13.36 7.63 -2.85
CA SER A 38 -12.77 8.02 -1.56
C SER A 38 -11.63 7.12 -1.10
N ASP A 39 -11.55 5.90 -1.63
CA ASP A 39 -10.47 4.97 -1.32
C ASP A 39 -9.19 5.31 -2.07
N CYS A 40 -9.27 6.15 -3.11
CA CYS A 40 -8.15 6.44 -4.00
C CYS A 40 -7.48 7.78 -3.66
N VAL A 41 -6.16 7.82 -3.74
CA VAL A 41 -5.35 9.02 -3.57
C VAL A 41 -4.33 9.13 -4.69
N LEU A 42 -4.04 10.36 -5.12
CA LEU A 42 -2.96 10.63 -6.06
C LEU A 42 -1.60 10.52 -5.37
N VAL A 43 -0.66 9.89 -6.05
CA VAL A 43 0.74 9.78 -5.65
C VAL A 43 1.64 9.87 -6.87
N ASP A 44 2.91 10.17 -6.63
CA ASP A 44 3.92 10.07 -7.67
C ASP A 44 4.22 8.59 -7.97
N ALA A 45 4.27 8.24 -9.25
CA ALA A 45 4.61 6.90 -9.70
C ALA A 45 6.07 6.54 -9.39
N SER A 46 6.91 7.56 -9.23
CA SER A 46 8.34 7.48 -9.01
C SER A 46 8.80 8.54 -8.00
N CYS A 47 10.12 8.67 -7.80
CA CYS A 47 10.69 9.75 -7.00
C CYS A 47 10.50 11.15 -7.58
N CYS A 48 10.26 11.26 -8.89
CA CYS A 48 10.03 12.54 -9.53
C CYS A 48 8.54 12.81 -9.60
N PRO A 49 8.05 13.98 -9.13
CA PRO A 49 6.69 14.40 -9.40
C PRO A 49 6.53 14.74 -10.88
N CYS A 50 5.29 14.83 -11.36
CA CYS A 50 5.02 15.20 -12.75
C CYS A 50 5.72 16.52 -13.14
N SER A 51 5.71 17.53 -12.26
CA SER A 51 6.34 18.84 -12.51
C SER A 51 7.86 18.75 -12.72
N MET A 52 8.44 17.60 -12.39
CA MET A 52 9.84 17.27 -12.56
C MET A 52 10.00 16.04 -13.46
N GLY A 53 9.13 15.88 -14.45
CA GLY A 53 9.26 14.86 -15.51
C GLY A 53 8.83 13.46 -15.11
N GLY A 54 8.20 13.32 -13.94
CA GLY A 54 7.60 12.07 -13.50
C GLY A 54 6.15 11.89 -13.96
N GLU A 55 5.44 10.99 -13.29
CA GLU A 55 4.05 10.65 -13.57
C GLU A 55 3.24 10.66 -12.27
N THR A 56 1.99 11.11 -12.37
CA THR A 56 1.01 11.05 -11.28
C THR A 56 0.07 9.87 -11.52
N ILE A 57 -0.06 9.00 -10.53
CA ILE A 57 -0.96 7.84 -10.56
C ILE A 57 -1.93 7.90 -9.38
N ALA A 58 -2.92 7.01 -9.37
CA ALA A 58 -3.80 6.82 -8.23
C ALA A 58 -3.59 5.43 -7.61
N ILE A 59 -3.57 5.37 -6.28
CA ILE A 59 -3.49 4.13 -5.50
C ILE A 59 -4.52 4.16 -4.37
N ASN A 60 -4.74 3.02 -3.74
CA ASN A 60 -5.54 2.95 -2.52
C ASN A 60 -4.84 3.72 -1.38
N ALA A 61 -5.58 4.62 -0.74
CA ALA A 61 -5.10 5.49 0.32
C ALA A 61 -4.49 4.73 1.51
N ASN A 62 -5.01 3.54 1.82
CA ASN A 62 -4.50 2.71 2.92
C ASN A 62 -3.05 2.25 2.69
N TYR A 63 -2.59 2.24 1.43
CA TYR A 63 -1.25 1.78 1.07
C TYR A 63 -0.28 2.91 0.75
N LYS A 64 -0.64 4.18 1.01
CA LYS A 64 0.25 5.33 0.75
C LYS A 64 1.62 5.20 1.41
N ILE A 65 1.67 4.77 2.68
CA ILE A 65 2.94 4.58 3.41
C ILE A 65 3.75 3.44 2.80
N ALA A 66 3.09 2.32 2.45
CA ALA A 66 3.75 1.20 1.79
C ALA A 66 4.29 1.58 0.40
N TRP A 67 3.57 2.43 -0.33
CA TRP A 67 4.00 2.98 -1.61
C TRP A 67 5.25 3.85 -1.46
N GLN A 68 5.26 4.77 -0.49
CA GLN A 68 6.42 5.60 -0.19
C GLN A 68 7.65 4.75 0.19
N LYS A 69 7.44 3.70 1.00
CA LYS A 69 8.51 2.73 1.31
C LYS A 69 9.01 1.99 0.09
N ARG A 70 8.12 1.65 -0.86
CA ARG A 70 8.46 1.00 -2.14
C ARG A 70 9.31 1.91 -3.03
N LEU A 71 9.01 3.22 -3.09
CA LEU A 71 9.81 4.19 -3.84
C LEU A 71 11.24 4.31 -3.29
N GLY A 72 11.42 4.04 -1.99
CA GLY A 72 12.73 4.05 -1.35
C GLY A 72 13.26 5.47 -1.13
N ASN A 73 14.57 5.64 -1.22
CA ASN A 73 15.23 6.92 -0.98
C ASN A 73 15.36 7.73 -2.27
N CYS A 74 14.64 8.84 -2.35
CA CYS A 74 14.63 9.73 -3.51
C CYS A 74 15.71 10.83 -3.49
N SER A 75 16.58 10.90 -2.47
CA SER A 75 17.51 12.03 -2.28
C SER A 75 18.61 12.16 -3.33
N ARG A 76 18.89 11.11 -4.12
CA ARG A 76 19.93 11.11 -5.16
C ARG A 76 19.36 11.11 -6.59
N VAL A 77 18.05 11.23 -6.73
CA VAL A 77 17.39 11.23 -8.05
C VAL A 77 17.38 12.65 -8.60
N MET A 78 17.94 12.83 -9.79
CA MET A 78 17.83 14.08 -10.54
C MET A 78 16.61 14.02 -11.46
N CYS A 79 15.71 15.00 -11.30
CA CYS A 79 14.45 15.06 -12.01
C CYS A 79 14.45 16.26 -12.97
N PRO A 80 14.25 16.06 -14.30
CA PRO A 80 14.23 17.16 -15.26
C PRO A 80 12.95 17.98 -15.08
N ALA A 81 13.06 19.32 -15.04
CA ALA A 81 11.87 20.17 -14.92
C ALA A 81 10.93 19.98 -16.11
N TRP A 82 9.63 19.80 -15.84
CA TRP A 82 8.61 19.59 -16.85
C TRP A 82 7.33 20.34 -16.52
N TYR A 83 6.95 21.29 -17.37
CA TYR A 83 5.83 22.21 -17.09
C TYR A 83 4.49 21.78 -17.70
N ARG A 84 4.42 20.65 -18.42
CA ARG A 84 3.20 20.16 -19.07
C ARG A 84 2.50 19.09 -18.25
N CYS A 85 2.24 19.38 -16.98
CA CYS A 85 1.43 18.51 -16.13
C CYS A 85 -0.02 18.88 -16.22
N ALA A 86 -0.85 17.87 -16.47
CA ALA A 86 -2.28 18.02 -16.36
C ALA A 86 -2.74 17.85 -14.91
N GLU A 87 -3.89 18.43 -14.58
CA GLU A 87 -4.55 18.18 -13.32
C GLU A 87 -5.29 16.83 -13.39
N TYR A 88 -5.08 15.99 -12.38
CA TYR A 88 -5.71 14.69 -12.25
C TYR A 88 -6.60 14.64 -11.01
N VAL A 89 -7.56 13.72 -11.03
CA VAL A 89 -8.34 13.28 -9.88
C VAL A 89 -8.21 11.78 -9.72
N ALA A 90 -8.16 11.32 -8.47
CA ALA A 90 -8.21 9.89 -8.17
C ALA A 90 -9.65 9.41 -8.32
N ARG A 91 -9.88 8.36 -9.12
CA ARG A 91 -11.19 7.72 -9.30
C ARG A 91 -11.07 6.22 -9.20
N CYS A 92 -12.10 5.58 -8.68
CA CYS A 92 -12.27 4.15 -8.67
C CYS A 92 -13.04 3.72 -9.92
N VAL A 93 -12.33 3.14 -10.89
CA VAL A 93 -12.89 2.71 -12.17
C VAL A 93 -12.60 1.23 -12.35
N ASP A 94 -13.64 0.41 -12.49
CA ASP A 94 -13.55 -1.05 -12.59
C ASP A 94 -12.86 -1.71 -11.37
N GLY A 95 -13.12 -1.20 -10.17
CA GLY A 95 -12.50 -1.68 -8.93
C GLY A 95 -11.01 -1.34 -8.81
N LYS A 96 -10.51 -0.43 -9.66
CA LYS A 96 -9.11 0.03 -9.65
C LYS A 96 -9.00 1.55 -9.56
N CYS A 97 -8.07 2.02 -8.73
CA CYS A 97 -7.70 3.42 -8.67
C CYS A 97 -6.99 3.81 -9.97
N LYS A 98 -7.54 4.81 -10.65
CA LYS A 98 -6.98 5.43 -11.86
C LYS A 98 -6.86 6.93 -11.65
N ALA A 99 -5.77 7.51 -12.14
CA ALA A 99 -5.65 8.96 -12.26
C ALA A 99 -6.39 9.38 -13.55
N VAL A 100 -7.46 10.16 -13.39
CA VAL A 100 -8.28 10.64 -14.51
C VAL A 100 -8.11 12.15 -14.61
N LEU A 101 -7.99 12.68 -15.83
CA LEU A 101 -7.86 14.11 -16.06
C LEU A 101 -9.07 14.87 -15.48
N LEU A 102 -8.81 15.90 -14.68
CA LEU A 102 -9.83 16.76 -14.11
C LEU A 102 -10.59 17.45 -15.26
N GLY A 103 -11.90 17.18 -15.36
CA GLY A 103 -12.75 17.64 -16.48
C GLY A 103 -13.01 16.62 -17.59
N SER A 104 -12.38 15.43 -17.57
CA SER A 104 -12.74 14.35 -18.49
C SER A 104 -13.96 13.59 -17.97
N SER A 105 -15.07 13.60 -18.71
CA SER A 105 -16.24 12.77 -18.41
C SER A 105 -15.92 11.31 -18.72
N ILE A 106 -15.95 10.46 -17.69
CA ILE A 106 -15.88 9.00 -17.84
C ILE A 106 -17.24 8.58 -18.44
N LYS A 107 -17.24 8.20 -19.73
CA LYS A 107 -18.42 7.63 -20.40
C LYS A 107 -18.58 6.16 -20.08
#